data_AF-A0ABD1QR14-F1
#
_entry.id   AF-A0ABD1QR14-F1
#
_cell.length_a   1.000
_cell.length_b   1.000
_cell.length_c   1.000
_cell.angle_alpha   90.00
_cell.angle_beta   90.00
_cell.angle_gamma   90.00
#
_symmetry.space_group_name_H-M   'P 1'
#
loop_
_entity.id
_entity.type
_entity.pdbx_description
1 polymer ?
#
loop_
_entity_poly.entity_id
_entity_poly.type
_entity_poly.pdbx_seq_one_letter_code
_entity_poly.pdbx_strand_id
1 'polypeptide(L)'
;MEGSIAADLYGEALQQSSIESFSTSAADHTLNDAQDNGSDDWCDEDGSFREWESERIRNQFVTVGYREGLMAGQEASAQDGFNIGFKQSVSAGYYLGVVRGVTGAMNCLPDELKKRLVETEEKRLKLKQLHESVHSFDIRRIEVVP
;
A
#
# COMPACT_ATOMS: atom_id res chain seq x y z
N MET A 1 8.40 -20.91 16.49
CA MET A 1 7.72 -19.63 16.18
C MET A 1 8.32 -19.12 14.89
N GLU A 2 7.82 -19.60 13.76
CA GLU A 2 8.30 -19.17 12.44
C GLU A 2 7.07 -18.74 11.61
N GLY A 3 6.45 -17.66 12.07
CA GLY A 3 5.57 -16.86 11.23
C GLY A 3 6.44 -15.81 10.56
N SER A 4 6.53 -15.85 9.22
CA SER A 4 7.17 -14.78 8.47
C SER A 4 6.32 -13.52 8.63
N ILE A 5 6.92 -12.42 9.08
CA ILE A 5 6.25 -11.11 9.25
C ILE A 5 5.53 -10.69 7.95
N ALA A 6 6.01 -11.15 6.79
CA ALA A 6 5.34 -10.94 5.51
C ALA A 6 3.95 -11.59 5.46
N ALA A 7 3.78 -12.80 6.01
CA ALA A 7 2.49 -13.48 6.03
C ALA A 7 1.45 -12.70 6.83
N ASP A 8 1.85 -12.09 7.95
CA ASP A 8 0.96 -11.29 8.79
C ASP A 8 0.58 -9.97 8.10
N LEU A 9 1.55 -9.29 7.47
CA LEU A 9 1.31 -8.00 6.79
C LEU A 9 0.44 -8.13 5.52
N TYR A 10 0.66 -9.17 4.71
CA TYR A 10 -0.09 -9.37 3.47
C TYR A 10 -1.44 -10.09 3.69
N GLY A 11 -1.59 -10.84 4.79
CA GLY A 11 -2.83 -11.56 5.12
C GLY A 11 -4.01 -10.63 5.39
N GLU A 12 -3.77 -9.47 6.04
CA GLU A 12 -4.83 -8.50 6.36
C GLU A 12 -5.32 -7.74 5.12
N ALA A 13 -4.44 -7.43 4.17
CA ALA A 13 -4.80 -6.70 2.95
C ALA A 13 -5.73 -7.52 2.02
N LEU A 14 -5.54 -8.85 1.98
CA LEU A 14 -6.36 -9.77 1.17
C LEU A 14 -7.76 -9.99 1.75
N GLN A 15 -7.95 -9.84 3.06
CA GLN A 15 -9.28 -9.95 3.67
C GLN A 15 -10.14 -8.70 3.38
N GLN A 16 -9.52 -7.52 3.28
CA GLN A 16 -10.23 -6.29 2.96
C GLN A 16 -10.77 -6.29 1.51
N SER A 17 -10.05 -6.87 0.55
CA SER A 17 -10.51 -6.95 -0.86
C SER A 17 -11.62 -7.96 -1.10
N SER A 18 -11.76 -9.00 -0.26
CA SER A 18 -12.84 -9.99 -0.38
C SER A 18 -14.21 -9.44 0.02
N ILE A 19 -14.27 -8.47 0.94
CA ILE A 19 -15.52 -7.96 1.52
C ILE A 19 -16.27 -7.03 0.56
N GLU A 20 -15.59 -6.35 -0.37
CA GLU A 20 -16.25 -5.43 -1.32
C GLU A 20 -16.86 -6.13 -2.56
N SER A 21 -16.65 -7.44 -2.73
CA SER A 21 -17.01 -8.15 -3.97
C SER A 21 -18.37 -8.87 -3.99
N PHE A 22 -19.29 -8.54 -3.08
CA PHE A 22 -20.64 -9.11 -3.10
C PHE A 22 -21.74 -8.08 -2.90
N SER A 23 -22.36 -7.63 -4.00
CA SER A 23 -23.82 -7.50 -4.15
C SER A 23 -24.19 -6.94 -5.52
N THR A 24 -24.62 -7.82 -6.45
CA THR A 24 -25.97 -7.77 -7.05
C THR A 24 -26.20 -9.04 -7.88
N SER A 25 -26.97 -9.96 -7.30
CA SER A 25 -27.57 -11.09 -8.00
C SER A 25 -28.77 -10.58 -8.79
N ALA A 26 -28.80 -10.79 -10.11
CA ALA A 26 -29.96 -10.54 -10.96
C ALA A 26 -30.47 -11.88 -11.48
N ALA A 27 -31.73 -12.13 -11.15
CA ALA A 27 -32.44 -13.39 -11.34
C ALA A 27 -32.76 -13.68 -12.82
N ASP A 28 -32.85 -14.98 -13.06
CA ASP A 28 -33.32 -15.66 -14.25
C ASP A 28 -34.81 -15.40 -14.48
N HIS A 29 -35.16 -14.80 -15.62
CA HIS A 29 -36.55 -14.62 -16.07
C HIS A 29 -36.67 -14.94 -17.55
N THR A 30 -37.08 -16.17 -17.83
CA THR A 30 -37.60 -16.64 -19.11
C THR A 30 -38.78 -15.76 -19.52
N LEU A 31 -38.74 -15.13 -20.70
CA LEU A 31 -39.90 -14.39 -21.23
C LEU A 31 -40.24 -14.84 -22.66
N ASN A 32 -41.52 -15.18 -22.76
CA ASN A 32 -42.23 -15.71 -23.92
C ASN A 32 -42.29 -14.71 -25.09
N ASP A 33 -42.32 -15.29 -26.29
CA ASP A 33 -42.84 -14.68 -27.51
C ASP A 33 -44.23 -14.09 -27.27
N ALA A 34 -44.36 -12.78 -27.48
CA ALA A 34 -45.61 -12.15 -27.84
C ALA A 34 -45.30 -10.99 -28.80
N GLN A 35 -45.68 -11.19 -30.06
CA GLN A 35 -45.73 -10.14 -31.06
C GLN A 35 -46.71 -9.05 -30.60
N ASP A 36 -46.25 -7.81 -30.53
CA ASP A 36 -47.15 -6.65 -30.56
C ASP A 36 -46.65 -5.65 -31.60
N ASN A 37 -47.48 -5.50 -32.64
CA ASN A 37 -47.28 -4.60 -33.76
C ASN A 37 -47.95 -3.27 -33.40
N GLY A 38 -47.18 -2.38 -32.77
CA GLY A 38 -47.58 -1.01 -32.44
C GLY A 38 -46.75 0.00 -33.22
N SER A 39 -47.31 0.43 -34.36
CA SER A 39 -46.85 1.56 -35.16
C SER A 39 -47.05 2.89 -34.41
N ASP A 40 -45.99 3.67 -34.16
CA ASP A 40 -46.00 5.11 -34.45
C ASP A 40 -44.59 5.73 -34.38
N ASP A 41 -44.14 6.18 -35.55
CA ASP A 41 -43.47 7.46 -35.84
C ASP A 41 -42.69 8.17 -34.72
N TRP A 42 -41.37 7.91 -34.68
CA TRP A 42 -40.39 8.88 -34.18
C TRP A 42 -39.32 9.07 -35.26
N CYS A 43 -39.53 10.05 -36.12
CA CYS A 43 -38.59 10.54 -37.11
C CYS A 43 -37.20 10.83 -36.48
N ASP A 44 -36.22 9.96 -36.77
CA ASP A 44 -34.86 10.20 -37.29
C ASP A 44 -34.10 11.52 -36.99
N GLU A 45 -34.34 12.20 -35.87
CA GLU A 45 -33.53 13.37 -35.44
C GLU A 45 -32.67 13.08 -34.19
N ASP A 46 -32.80 11.87 -33.62
CA ASP A 46 -32.06 11.44 -32.44
C ASP A 46 -30.77 10.66 -32.77
N GLY A 47 -30.66 10.09 -33.97
CA GLY A 47 -29.48 9.36 -34.42
C GLY A 47 -28.24 10.24 -34.48
N SER A 48 -28.35 11.42 -35.10
CA SER A 48 -27.27 12.41 -35.11
C SER A 48 -26.98 12.94 -33.70
N PHE A 49 -28.00 13.08 -32.84
CA PHE A 49 -27.82 13.54 -31.47
C PHE A 49 -26.99 12.55 -30.64
N ARG A 50 -27.41 11.28 -30.69
CA ARG A 50 -26.75 10.17 -30.02
C ARG A 50 -25.35 9.92 -30.59
N GLU A 51 -25.17 10.06 -31.90
CA GLU A 51 -23.86 9.92 -32.55
C GLU A 51 -22.89 11.03 -32.12
N TRP A 52 -23.29 12.30 -32.11
CA TRP A 52 -22.38 13.38 -31.64
C TRP A 52 -22.06 13.24 -30.15
N GLU A 53 -23.03 12.81 -29.35
CA GLU A 53 -22.83 12.62 -27.91
C GLU A 53 -21.89 11.44 -27.66
N SER A 54 -22.08 10.33 -28.38
CA SER A 54 -21.21 9.15 -28.35
C SER A 54 -19.79 9.48 -28.84
N GLU A 55 -19.65 10.26 -29.91
CA GLU A 55 -18.36 10.73 -30.43
C GLU A 55 -17.63 11.64 -29.42
N ARG A 56 -18.37 12.55 -28.78
CA ARG A 56 -17.84 13.48 -27.77
C ARG A 56 -17.39 12.73 -26.53
N ILE A 57 -18.20 11.80 -26.05
CA ILE A 57 -17.90 10.92 -24.92
C ILE A 57 -16.68 10.05 -25.24
N ARG A 58 -16.62 9.44 -26.43
CA ARG A 58 -15.48 8.63 -26.90
C ARG A 58 -14.19 9.45 -26.95
N ASN A 59 -14.22 10.65 -27.52
CA ASN A 59 -13.04 11.53 -27.58
C ASN A 59 -12.59 11.98 -26.19
N GLN A 60 -13.52 12.21 -25.27
CA GLN A 60 -13.22 12.56 -23.89
C GLN A 60 -12.59 11.38 -23.14
N PHE A 61 -13.14 10.16 -23.27
CA PHE A 61 -12.59 8.95 -22.65
C PHE A 61 -11.24 8.52 -23.24
N VAL A 62 -10.99 8.72 -24.54
CA VAL A 62 -9.67 8.47 -25.14
C VAL A 62 -8.63 9.43 -24.55
N THR A 63 -8.98 10.71 -24.43
CA THR A 63 -8.05 11.74 -23.92
C THR A 63 -7.81 11.60 -22.41
N VAL A 64 -8.87 11.35 -21.64
CA VAL A 64 -8.80 11.13 -20.19
C VAL A 64 -8.09 9.81 -19.90
N GLY A 65 -8.47 8.72 -20.57
CA GLY A 65 -7.85 7.41 -20.39
C GLY A 65 -6.38 7.36 -20.79
N TYR A 66 -5.95 8.12 -21.80
CA TYR A 66 -4.52 8.25 -22.14
C TYR A 66 -3.73 8.98 -21.06
N ARG A 67 -4.28 10.08 -20.51
CA ARG A 67 -3.64 10.82 -19.41
C ARG A 67 -3.57 9.98 -18.14
N GLU A 68 -4.67 9.32 -17.78
CA GLU A 68 -4.74 8.42 -16.63
C GLU A 68 -3.81 7.23 -16.80
N GLY A 69 -3.73 6.64 -18.00
CA GLY A 69 -2.79 5.55 -18.29
C GLY A 69 -1.32 5.96 -18.14
N LEU A 70 -0.95 7.17 -18.57
CA LEU A 70 0.40 7.72 -18.37
C LEU A 70 0.68 7.92 -16.88
N MET A 71 -0.24 8.56 -16.15
CA MET A 71 -0.11 8.81 -14.71
C MET A 71 -0.02 7.50 -13.93
N ALA A 72 -0.87 6.52 -14.23
CA ALA A 72 -0.87 5.19 -13.61
C ALA A 72 0.43 4.43 -13.90
N GLY A 73 0.98 4.54 -15.12
CA GLY A 73 2.27 3.94 -15.46
C GLY A 73 3.44 4.59 -14.72
N GLN A 74 3.44 5.92 -14.59
CA GLN A 74 4.44 6.66 -13.81
C GLN A 74 4.35 6.29 -12.32
N GLU A 75 3.15 6.22 -11.77
CA GLU A 75 2.91 5.85 -10.38
C GLU A 75 3.30 4.39 -10.10
N ALA A 76 2.93 3.45 -10.98
CA ALA A 76 3.31 2.05 -10.84
C ALA A 76 4.84 1.87 -10.88
N SER A 77 5.53 2.57 -11.79
CA SER A 77 7.00 2.56 -11.86
C SER A 77 7.66 3.13 -10.59
N ALA A 78 7.08 4.19 -10.01
CA ALA A 78 7.55 4.75 -8.75
C ALA A 78 7.28 3.80 -7.55
N GLN A 79 6.14 3.10 -7.54
CA GLN A 79 5.80 2.12 -6.51
C GLN A 79 6.72 0.89 -6.56
N ASP A 80 7.14 0.42 -7.74
CA ASP A 80 8.12 -0.66 -7.85
C ASP A 80 9.47 -0.27 -7.22
N GLY A 81 9.95 0.94 -7.50
CA GLY A 81 11.16 1.48 -6.87
C GLY A 81 11.03 1.60 -5.34
N PHE A 82 9.87 2.07 -4.86
CA PHE A 82 9.57 2.13 -3.44
C PHE A 82 9.55 0.73 -2.81
N ASN A 83 8.88 -0.25 -3.41
CA ASN A 83 8.76 -1.60 -2.88
C ASN A 83 10.13 -2.29 -2.72
N ILE A 84 11.02 -2.08 -3.69
CA ILE A 84 12.39 -2.59 -3.63
C ILE A 84 13.15 -1.93 -2.46
N GLY A 85 13.10 -0.60 -2.37
CA GLY A 85 13.75 0.15 -1.29
C GLY A 85 13.18 -0.17 0.09
N PHE A 86 11.86 -0.34 0.19
CA PHE A 86 11.16 -0.75 1.40
C PHE A 86 11.60 -2.14 1.83
N LYS A 87 11.59 -3.14 0.92
CA LYS A 87 12.04 -4.50 1.23
C LYS A 87 13.49 -4.55 1.72
N GLN A 88 14.38 -3.75 1.12
CA GLN A 88 15.78 -3.65 1.52
C GLN A 88 15.93 -2.96 2.89
N SER A 89 15.16 -1.90 3.15
CA SER A 89 15.29 -1.08 4.36
C SER A 89 14.59 -1.67 5.59
N VAL A 90 13.48 -2.41 5.43
CA VAL A 90 12.70 -2.99 6.54
C VAL A 90 13.56 -3.87 7.43
N SER A 91 14.40 -4.73 6.85
CA SER A 91 15.27 -5.61 7.62
C SER A 91 16.28 -4.82 8.47
N ALA A 92 17.00 -3.88 7.85
CA ALA A 92 17.96 -3.02 8.53
C ALA A 92 17.29 -2.13 9.61
N GLY A 93 16.12 -1.57 9.29
CA GLY A 93 15.32 -0.77 10.22
C GLY A 93 14.83 -1.57 11.42
N TYR A 94 14.39 -2.82 11.20
CA TYR A 94 14.00 -3.74 12.26
C TYR A 94 15.16 -4.01 13.23
N TYR A 95 16.32 -4.42 12.72
CA TYR A 95 17.49 -4.70 13.57
C TYR A 95 17.95 -3.46 14.35
N LEU A 96 17.97 -2.28 13.71
CA LEU A 96 18.30 -1.03 14.38
C LEU A 96 17.28 -0.69 15.48
N GLY A 97 15.99 -0.90 15.22
CA GLY A 97 14.92 -0.72 16.20
C GLY A 97 15.07 -1.64 17.41
N VAL A 98 15.38 -2.92 17.20
CA VAL A 98 15.63 -3.89 18.27
C VAL A 98 16.83 -3.45 19.12
N VAL A 99 17.95 -3.09 18.49
CA VAL A 99 19.15 -2.64 19.22
C VAL A 99 18.84 -1.38 20.03
N ARG A 100 18.12 -0.41 19.46
CA ARG A 100 17.65 0.80 20.18
C ARG A 100 16.78 0.44 21.38
N GLY A 101 15.80 -0.45 21.21
CA GLY A 101 14.89 -0.85 22.27
C GLY A 101 15.63 -1.55 23.41
N VAL A 102 16.49 -2.52 23.10
CA VAL A 102 17.25 -3.27 24.11
C VAL A 102 18.21 -2.35 24.85
N THR A 103 19.03 -1.59 24.13
CA THR A 103 20.02 -0.69 24.75
C THR A 103 19.35 0.43 25.54
N GLY A 104 18.23 0.97 25.05
CA GLY A 104 17.43 1.96 25.76
C GLY A 104 16.81 1.41 27.05
N ALA A 105 16.17 0.24 26.99
CA ALA A 105 15.62 -0.43 28.16
C ALA A 105 16.72 -0.72 29.20
N MET A 106 17.87 -1.20 28.76
CA MET A 106 19.03 -1.40 29.63
C MET A 106 19.53 -0.10 30.26
N ASN A 107 19.55 1.01 29.51
CA ASN A 107 19.99 2.30 30.03
C ASN A 107 19.01 2.88 31.07
N CYS A 108 17.72 2.61 30.94
CA CYS A 108 16.67 3.03 31.89
C CYS A 108 16.70 2.27 33.23
N LEU A 109 17.40 1.14 33.32
CA LEU A 109 17.48 0.37 34.57
C LEU A 109 18.32 1.09 35.65
N PRO A 110 17.96 0.96 36.94
CA PRO A 110 18.82 1.33 38.06
C PRO A 110 20.16 0.57 38.04
N ASP A 111 21.22 1.22 38.51
CA ASP A 111 22.58 0.65 38.50
C ASP A 111 22.68 -0.67 39.27
N GLU A 112 21.90 -0.83 40.34
CA GLU A 112 21.84 -2.07 41.12
C GLU A 112 21.33 -3.25 40.29
N LEU A 113 20.33 -3.01 39.43
CA LEU A 113 19.78 -4.03 38.52
C LEU A 113 20.70 -4.28 37.32
N LYS A 114 21.30 -3.21 36.76
CA LYS A 114 22.34 -3.34 35.72
C LYS A 114 23.50 -4.19 36.21
N LYS A 115 23.86 -4.05 37.50
CA LYS A 115 24.93 -4.82 38.11
C LYS A 115 24.65 -6.31 38.20
N ARG A 116 23.42 -6.66 38.55
CA ARG A 116 22.97 -8.06 38.63
C ARG A 116 22.73 -8.69 37.26
N LEU A 117 22.29 -7.92 36.27
CA LEU A 117 22.00 -8.44 34.93
C LEU A 117 23.26 -8.66 34.10
N VAL A 118 24.26 -7.79 34.28
CA VAL A 118 25.56 -7.87 33.60
C VAL A 118 26.63 -7.77 34.65
N GLU A 119 27.26 -8.88 35.03
CA GLU A 119 28.23 -8.91 36.15
C GLU A 119 29.54 -8.16 35.81
N THR A 120 29.96 -8.17 34.55
CA THR A 120 31.22 -7.56 34.09
C THR A 120 31.08 -6.07 33.80
N GLU A 121 31.91 -5.23 34.41
CA GLU A 121 31.92 -3.79 34.17
C GLU A 121 32.23 -3.42 32.71
N GLU A 122 33.15 -4.15 32.07
CA GLU A 122 33.51 -3.96 30.67
C GLU A 122 32.31 -4.10 29.72
N LYS A 123 31.41 -5.06 30.00
CA LYS A 123 30.21 -5.28 29.19
C LYS A 123 29.19 -4.15 29.37
N ARG A 124 29.09 -3.58 30.58
CA ARG A 124 28.24 -2.41 30.86
C ARG A 124 28.73 -1.18 30.11
N LEU A 125 30.04 -0.94 30.10
CA LEU A 125 30.65 0.15 29.33
C LEU A 125 30.41 -0.01 27.83
N LYS A 126 30.59 -1.22 27.29
CA LYS A 126 30.30 -1.53 25.87
C LYS A 126 28.83 -1.30 25.52
N LEU A 127 27.89 -1.69 26.38
CA LEU A 127 26.45 -1.44 26.19
C LEU A 127 26.12 0.05 26.20
N LYS A 128 26.75 0.82 27.10
CA LYS A 128 26.59 2.27 27.17
C LYS A 128 27.13 2.96 25.91
N GLN A 129 28.32 2.58 25.47
CA GLN A 129 28.90 3.06 24.20
C GLN A 129 28.03 2.70 23.01
N LEU A 130 27.47 1.48 22.97
CA LEU A 130 26.55 1.07 21.91
C LEU A 130 25.27 1.91 21.92
N HIS A 131 24.70 2.17 23.10
CA HIS A 131 23.53 3.03 23.24
C HIS A 131 23.81 4.45 22.70
N GLU A 132 24.93 5.06 23.08
CA GLU A 132 25.33 6.40 22.61
C GLU A 132 25.58 6.41 21.09
N SER A 133 26.27 5.40 20.56
CA SER A 133 26.52 5.25 19.12
C SER A 133 25.24 5.08 18.31
N VAL A 134 24.28 4.33 18.83
CA VAL A 134 23.01 4.07 18.13
C VAL A 134 22.03 5.24 18.26
N HIS A 135 22.09 5.99 19.37
CA HIS A 135 21.26 7.16 19.60
C HIS A 135 21.75 8.40 18.82
N SER A 136 23.07 8.52 18.60
CA SER A 136 23.65 9.54 17.70
C SER A 136 23.38 9.26 16.21
N PHE A 137 22.95 8.04 15.88
CA PHE A 137 22.65 7.63 14.51
C PHE A 137 21.28 8.18 14.08
N ASP A 138 21.18 9.47 13.74
CA ASP A 138 19.95 9.98 13.14
C ASP A 138 19.78 9.41 11.73
N ILE A 139 18.57 8.90 11.44
CA ILE A 139 18.18 8.53 10.07
C ILE A 139 18.04 9.85 9.31
N ARG A 140 19.15 10.33 8.74
CA ARG A 140 19.14 11.53 7.91
C ARG A 140 18.18 11.27 6.77
N ARG A 141 17.24 12.20 6.61
CA ARG A 141 16.32 12.28 5.48
C ARG A 141 17.15 12.14 4.21
N ILE A 142 16.79 11.20 3.33
CA ILE A 142 17.37 11.13 1.99
C ILE A 142 16.88 12.39 1.29
N GLU A 143 17.76 13.38 1.14
CA GLU A 143 17.51 14.51 0.26
C GLU A 143 17.55 13.96 -1.16
N VAL A 144 16.38 13.94 -1.81
CA VAL A 144 16.30 13.68 -3.23
C VAL A 144 16.91 14.90 -3.92
N VAL A 145 18.18 14.77 -4.32
CA VAL A 145 18.85 15.77 -5.15
C VAL A 145 18.12 15.76 -6.52
N PRO A 146 17.63 16.91 -6.99
CA PRO A 146 16.84 17.03 -8.22
C PRO A 146 17.64 16.70 -9.49
#